data_AF-A0A931HMI1-F1
#
_entry.id   AF-A0A931HMI1-F1
#
_cell.length_a   1.000
_cell.length_b   1.000
_cell.length_c   1.000
_cell.angle_alpha   90.00
_cell.angle_beta   90.00
_cell.angle_gamma   90.00
#
_symmetry.space_group_name_H-M   'P 1'
#
loop_
_entity.id
_entity.type
_entity.pdbx_description
1 polymer ?
#
loop_
_entity_poly.entity_id
_entity_poly.type
_entity_poly.pdbx_seq_one_letter_code
_entity_poly.pdbx_strand_id
1 'polypeptide(L)'
;ASVIGLPFERFVWMEQIHSRNVTVVDGPVDGPVPATDALVTREVGLALVTLSADCVSVLLSDEEAGVVAAAHAGRIGARIGIVPKVVEAMVDLGARPERIGAFLGPAASGRHYEVPAAMRDDVEAHLPGSATRTVKGTPGLDLRAGLRRQLLSLGVAAVAEDPRCTIEDTMLFSHRRSAPTGRLASVIWLEEQPSEHPE
;
A
#
# COMPACT_ATOMS: atom_id res chain seq x y z
N ALA A 1 -5.17 3.60 17.55
CA ALA A 1 -4.58 3.75 18.90
C ALA A 1 -5.12 2.69 19.86
N SER A 2 -6.29 2.84 20.49
CA SER A 2 -6.77 1.92 21.56
C SER A 2 -6.86 0.44 21.16
N VAL A 3 -7.29 0.15 19.92
CA VAL A 3 -7.37 -1.24 19.41
C VAL A 3 -6.00 -1.84 19.12
N ILE A 4 -5.03 -1.01 18.70
CA ILE A 4 -3.67 -1.43 18.29
C ILE A 4 -2.70 -1.42 19.49
N GLY A 5 -3.03 -0.72 20.59
CA GLY A 5 -2.17 -0.61 21.77
C GLY A 5 -1.04 0.41 21.64
N LEU A 6 -0.92 1.13 20.51
CA LEU A 6 0.08 2.19 20.33
C LEU A 6 -0.48 3.59 20.66
N PRO A 7 0.34 4.48 21.29
CA PRO A 7 0.01 5.89 21.45
C PRO A 7 -0.26 6.55 20.10
N PHE A 8 -1.18 7.51 20.05
CA PHE A 8 -1.58 8.14 18.78
C PHE A 8 -0.43 8.91 18.12
N GLU A 9 0.47 9.46 18.93
CA GLU A 9 1.66 10.20 18.53
C GLU A 9 2.65 9.32 17.75
N ARG A 10 2.55 7.99 17.89
CA ARG A 10 3.36 7.04 17.12
C ARG A 10 2.73 6.62 15.79
N PHE A 11 1.59 7.20 15.41
CA PHE A 11 1.00 6.99 14.09
C PHE A 11 1.52 8.06 13.13
N VAL A 12 2.27 7.63 12.12
CA VAL A 12 2.78 8.50 11.07
C VAL A 12 1.85 8.42 9.87
N TRP A 13 1.25 9.57 9.57
CA TRP A 13 0.33 9.76 8.46
C TRP A 13 1.06 10.37 7.28
N MET A 14 0.49 10.24 6.08
CA MET A 14 1.08 10.82 4.87
C MET A 14 0.09 11.75 4.17
N GLU A 15 0.59 12.85 3.61
CA GLU A 15 -0.19 13.73 2.74
C GLU A 15 -0.22 13.10 1.33
N GLN A 16 -1.19 12.20 1.12
CA GLN A 16 -1.31 11.41 -0.10
C GLN A 16 -1.74 12.26 -1.29
N ILE A 17 -0.86 12.36 -2.28
CA ILE A 17 -1.08 13.16 -3.50
C ILE A 17 -1.04 12.31 -4.78
N HIS A 18 -1.11 10.98 -4.66
CA HIS A 18 -1.01 10.01 -5.76
C HIS A 18 0.32 10.08 -6.53
N SER A 19 1.40 10.48 -5.84
CA SER A 19 2.76 10.52 -6.34
C SER A 19 3.46 9.15 -6.22
N ARG A 20 4.78 9.15 -6.44
CA ARG A 20 5.69 8.05 -6.10
C ARG A 20 6.70 8.45 -5.02
N ASN A 21 6.39 9.49 -4.25
CA ASN A 21 7.28 10.01 -3.24
C ASN A 21 7.30 9.06 -2.04
N VAL A 22 8.51 8.69 -1.64
CA VAL A 22 8.78 7.80 -0.51
C VAL A 22 9.59 8.59 0.50
N THR A 23 9.16 8.57 1.75
CA THR A 23 9.86 9.24 2.85
C THR A 23 10.26 8.22 3.89
N VAL A 24 11.56 8.17 4.22
CA VAL A 24 12.04 7.41 5.37
C VAL A 24 11.78 8.23 6.63
N VAL A 25 11.18 7.61 7.65
CA VAL A 25 10.91 8.24 8.95
C VAL A 25 11.60 7.47 10.06
N ASP A 26 12.21 8.19 11.00
CA ASP A 26 13.01 7.68 12.11
C ASP A 26 12.42 8.03 13.49
N GLY A 27 11.16 8.48 13.52
CA GLY A 27 10.44 8.79 14.74
C GLY A 27 9.04 9.35 14.50
N PRO A 28 8.33 9.71 15.58
CA PRO A 28 7.06 10.44 15.52
C PRO A 28 7.14 11.70 14.66
N VAL A 29 6.07 11.99 13.92
CA VAL A 29 5.94 13.20 13.09
C VAL A 29 4.67 13.94 13.49
N ASP A 30 4.78 15.24 13.72
CA ASP A 30 3.63 16.11 13.94
C ASP A 30 2.88 16.35 12.63
N GLY A 31 1.68 15.77 12.53
CA GLY A 31 0.84 15.88 11.34
C GLY A 31 1.26 14.93 10.20
N PRO A 32 0.61 15.04 9.02
CA PRO A 32 0.93 14.19 7.89
C PRO A 32 2.27 14.60 7.25
N VAL A 33 3.10 13.62 6.90
CA VAL A 33 4.33 13.84 6.15
C VAL A 33 3.98 14.45 4.78
N PRO A 34 4.47 15.67 4.46
CA PRO A 34 4.04 16.39 3.27
C PRO A 34 4.35 15.66 1.96
N ALA A 35 3.46 15.82 0.97
CA ALA A 35 3.61 15.33 -0.40
C ALA A 35 4.19 13.89 -0.49
N THR A 36 3.67 12.96 0.30
CA THR A 36 4.21 11.60 0.46
C THR A 36 3.13 10.56 0.25
N ASP A 37 3.44 9.53 -0.54
CA ASP A 37 2.54 8.40 -0.81
C ASP A 37 3.11 7.06 -0.34
N ALA A 38 4.32 7.04 0.21
CA ALA A 38 4.81 5.91 0.99
C ALA A 38 5.76 6.32 2.09
N LEU A 39 5.70 5.57 3.19
CA LEU A 39 6.59 5.70 4.33
C LEU A 39 7.39 4.41 4.49
N VAL A 40 8.64 4.54 4.93
CA VAL A 40 9.51 3.41 5.28
C VAL A 40 10.18 3.70 6.61
N THR A 41 10.33 2.72 7.49
CA THR A 41 11.01 2.90 8.78
C THR A 41 11.70 1.63 9.26
N ARG A 42 12.66 1.83 10.16
CA ARG A 42 13.27 0.82 11.03
C ARG A 42 12.88 1.02 12.51
N GLU A 43 12.12 2.07 12.81
CA GLU A 43 11.80 2.46 14.18
C GLU A 43 10.74 1.53 14.78
N VAL A 44 11.06 0.95 15.94
CA VAL A 44 10.15 0.04 16.64
C VAL A 44 9.01 0.83 17.28
N GLY A 45 7.79 0.29 17.14
CA GLY A 45 6.57 0.90 17.66
C GLY A 45 6.11 2.15 16.89
N LEU A 46 6.66 2.42 15.69
CA LEU A 46 6.21 3.48 14.81
C LEU A 46 5.23 2.92 13.76
N ALA A 47 3.97 3.36 13.81
CA ALA A 47 2.89 2.87 12.96
C ALA A 47 2.75 3.71 11.70
N LEU A 48 3.04 3.10 10.55
CA LEU A 48 2.92 3.74 9.24
C LEU A 48 1.49 3.56 8.71
N VAL A 49 0.81 4.66 8.39
CA VAL A 49 -0.62 4.64 8.04
C VAL A 49 -0.86 5.07 6.60
N THR A 50 -1.57 4.23 5.84
CA THR A 50 -2.17 4.58 4.55
C THR A 50 -3.67 4.72 4.67
N LEU A 51 -4.24 5.71 3.99
CA LEU A 51 -5.67 5.91 3.83
C LEU A 51 -6.12 5.55 2.41
N SER A 52 -7.24 4.86 2.27
CA SER A 52 -7.78 4.53 0.95
C SER A 52 -9.30 4.47 0.92
N ALA A 53 -9.84 4.70 -0.27
CA ALA A 53 -11.20 4.32 -0.64
C ALA A 53 -11.14 4.03 -2.14
N ASP A 54 -10.85 2.77 -2.49
CA ASP A 54 -10.60 2.20 -3.83
C ASP A 54 -9.13 2.04 -4.24
N CYS A 55 -8.22 2.92 -3.82
CA CYS A 55 -6.78 2.75 -4.05
C CYS A 55 -6.22 1.56 -3.27
N VAL A 56 -5.10 0.99 -3.72
CA VAL A 56 -4.48 -0.16 -3.06
C VAL A 56 -3.54 0.34 -1.96
N SER A 57 -3.78 -0.08 -0.73
CA SER A 57 -2.76 0.00 0.33
C SER A 57 -1.79 -1.17 0.16
N VAL A 58 -0.49 -0.89 0.09
CA VAL A 58 0.57 -1.90 0.02
C VAL A 58 1.38 -1.82 1.31
N LEU A 59 1.35 -2.87 2.12
CA LEU A 59 2.16 -2.99 3.33
C LEU A 59 3.29 -3.97 3.05
N LEU A 60 4.52 -3.63 3.42
CA LEU A 60 5.69 -4.48 3.19
C LEU A 60 6.54 -4.60 4.45
N SER A 61 7.16 -5.76 4.65
CA SER A 61 8.08 -6.01 5.76
C SER A 61 9.24 -6.91 5.34
N ASP A 62 10.45 -6.60 5.82
CA ASP A 62 11.55 -7.56 5.98
C ASP A 62 11.82 -7.67 7.48
N GLU A 63 11.37 -8.79 8.08
CA GLU A 63 11.46 -9.02 9.52
C GLU A 63 12.90 -9.17 10.00
N GLU A 64 13.77 -9.79 9.19
CA GLU A 64 15.17 -10.01 9.56
C GLU A 64 15.97 -8.71 9.50
N ALA A 65 15.69 -7.87 8.51
CA ALA A 65 16.29 -6.54 8.44
C ALA A 65 15.67 -5.58 9.46
N GLY A 66 14.46 -5.83 9.98
CA GLY A 66 13.71 -4.90 10.81
C GLY A 66 13.32 -3.64 10.03
N VAL A 67 12.75 -3.82 8.84
CA VAL A 67 12.30 -2.72 7.96
C VAL A 67 10.84 -2.95 7.60
N VAL A 68 9.99 -1.92 7.76
CA VAL A 68 8.59 -1.94 7.31
C VAL A 68 8.28 -0.73 6.44
N ALA A 69 7.31 -0.89 5.55
CA ALA A 69 6.83 0.17 4.67
C ALA A 69 5.31 0.12 4.48
N ALA A 70 4.71 1.30 4.34
CA ALA A 70 3.31 1.46 3.95
C ALA A 70 3.21 2.39 2.76
N ALA A 71 2.52 1.98 1.69
CA ALA A 71 2.38 2.74 0.46
C ALA A 71 0.93 2.83 0.00
N HIS A 72 0.52 4.03 -0.40
CA HIS A 72 -0.72 4.31 -1.09
C HIS A 72 -0.50 4.21 -2.61
N ALA A 73 -0.98 3.14 -3.21
CA ALA A 73 -0.90 2.89 -4.64
C ALA A 73 -2.26 3.14 -5.32
N GLY A 74 -2.58 4.43 -5.51
CA GLY A 74 -3.63 4.84 -6.46
C GLY A 74 -3.19 4.63 -7.92
N ARG A 75 -4.12 4.79 -8.88
CA ARG A 75 -3.84 4.54 -10.31
C ARG A 75 -2.60 5.29 -10.83
N ILE A 76 -2.47 6.58 -10.48
CA ILE A 76 -1.32 7.38 -10.91
C ILE A 76 -0.03 6.88 -10.25
N GLY A 77 0.01 6.79 -8.91
CA GLY A 77 1.17 6.28 -8.17
C GLY A 77 1.64 4.89 -8.62
N ALA A 78 0.71 3.96 -8.82
CA ALA A 78 0.99 2.62 -9.33
C ALA A 78 1.59 2.67 -10.75
N ARG A 79 1.00 3.47 -11.65
CA ARG A 79 1.49 3.67 -13.02
C ARG A 79 2.89 4.30 -13.05
N ILE A 80 3.18 5.28 -12.20
CA ILE A 80 4.49 5.97 -12.21
C ILE A 80 5.56 5.27 -11.36
N GLY A 81 5.21 4.13 -10.74
CA GLY A 81 6.15 3.23 -10.08
C GLY A 81 6.42 3.55 -8.60
N ILE A 82 5.37 3.69 -7.78
CA ILE A 82 5.52 3.79 -6.32
C ILE A 82 6.16 2.53 -5.71
N VAL A 83 5.72 1.32 -6.08
CA VAL A 83 6.23 0.07 -5.48
C VAL A 83 7.73 -0.13 -5.70
N PRO A 84 8.29 0.04 -6.92
CA PRO A 84 9.73 -0.02 -7.11
C PRO A 84 10.50 0.97 -6.22
N LYS A 85 9.98 2.18 -6.04
CA LYS A 85 10.60 3.20 -5.17
C LYS A 85 10.56 2.81 -3.70
N VAL A 86 9.49 2.16 -3.25
CA VAL A 86 9.38 1.66 -1.89
C VAL A 86 10.35 0.50 -1.64
N VAL A 87 10.45 -0.45 -2.56
CA VAL A 87 11.40 -1.57 -2.44
C VAL A 87 12.84 -1.05 -2.44
N GLU A 88 13.18 -0.09 -3.29
CA GLU A 88 14.48 0.59 -3.30
C GLU A 88 14.79 1.22 -1.92
N ALA A 89 13.87 2.01 -1.37
CA ALA A 89 14.06 2.63 -0.05
C ALA A 89 14.18 1.60 1.09
N MET A 90 13.46 0.47 1.01
CA MET A 90 13.62 -0.62 1.98
C MET A 90 15.01 -1.27 1.88
N VAL A 91 15.50 -1.49 0.65
CA VAL A 91 16.84 -2.06 0.40
C VAL A 91 17.95 -1.13 0.88
N ASP A 92 17.80 0.18 0.68
CA ASP A 92 18.72 1.19 1.20
C ASP A 92 18.82 1.15 2.74
N LEU A 93 17.75 0.69 3.41
CA LEU A 93 17.69 0.46 4.85
C LEU A 93 18.11 -0.96 5.27
N GLY A 94 18.61 -1.78 4.34
CA GLY A 94 19.16 -3.11 4.60
C GLY A 94 18.19 -4.28 4.39
N ALA A 95 16.98 -4.03 3.90
CA ALA A 95 16.08 -5.10 3.48
C ALA A 95 16.64 -5.84 2.25
N ARG A 96 16.17 -7.07 2.03
CA ARG A 96 16.46 -7.84 0.81
C ARG A 96 15.15 -8.23 0.13
N PRO A 97 14.98 -8.02 -1.19
CA PRO A 97 13.72 -8.34 -1.86
C PRO A 97 13.23 -9.75 -1.60
N GLU A 98 14.12 -10.75 -1.63
CA GLU A 98 13.81 -12.16 -1.39
C GLU A 98 13.39 -12.49 0.05
N ARG A 99 13.44 -11.52 0.97
CA ARG A 99 12.93 -11.60 2.35
C ARG A 99 11.72 -10.69 2.60
N ILE A 100 11.37 -9.82 1.64
CA ILE A 100 10.24 -8.94 1.78
C ILE A 100 8.94 -9.73 1.60
N GLY A 101 8.05 -9.66 2.59
CA GLY A 101 6.65 -10.00 2.46
C GLY A 101 5.81 -8.76 2.13
N ALA A 102 4.75 -8.92 1.33
CA ALA A 102 3.83 -7.84 1.01
C ALA A 102 2.36 -8.23 1.24
N PHE A 103 1.55 -7.27 1.68
CA PHE A 103 0.09 -7.40 1.79
C PHE A 103 -0.60 -6.27 1.01
N LEU A 104 -1.54 -6.65 0.14
CA LEU A 104 -2.40 -5.73 -0.61
C LEU A 104 -3.77 -5.64 0.07
N GLY A 105 -4.11 -4.44 0.56
CA GLY A 105 -5.39 -4.18 1.22
C GLY A 105 -6.61 -4.23 0.29
N PRO A 106 -7.83 -4.12 0.84
CA PRO A 106 -9.05 -4.07 0.04
C PRO A 106 -9.05 -2.85 -0.88
N ALA A 107 -9.44 -3.05 -2.14
CA ALA A 107 -9.37 -2.02 -3.18
C ALA A 107 -10.49 -2.19 -4.22
N ALA A 108 -10.56 -1.25 -5.18
CA ALA A 108 -11.40 -1.43 -6.36
C ALA A 108 -10.86 -2.62 -7.17
N SER A 109 -11.67 -3.68 -7.29
CA SER A 109 -11.29 -4.87 -8.04
C SER A 109 -11.43 -4.65 -9.54
N GLY A 110 -10.70 -5.44 -10.32
CA GLY A 110 -10.81 -5.44 -11.78
C GLY A 110 -12.23 -5.66 -12.31
N ARG A 111 -13.07 -6.38 -11.54
CA ARG A 111 -14.48 -6.63 -11.87
C ARG A 111 -15.31 -5.35 -11.93
N HIS A 112 -14.97 -4.32 -11.17
CA HIS A 112 -15.79 -3.11 -10.98
C HIS A 112 -15.07 -1.79 -11.32
N TYR A 113 -13.75 -1.79 -11.47
CA TYR A 113 -12.99 -0.58 -11.81
C TYR A 113 -13.04 -0.29 -13.32
N GLU A 114 -14.13 0.32 -13.80
CA GLU A 114 -14.29 0.74 -15.20
C GLU A 114 -13.44 1.98 -15.53
N VAL A 115 -12.72 1.97 -16.66
CA VAL A 115 -11.99 3.13 -17.19
C VAL A 115 -12.11 3.21 -18.71
N PRO A 116 -11.83 4.38 -19.33
CA PRO A 116 -11.68 4.45 -20.78
C PRO A 116 -10.56 3.53 -21.29
N ALA A 117 -10.73 2.96 -22.50
CA ALA A 117 -9.75 2.03 -23.09
C ALA A 117 -8.32 2.61 -23.14
N ALA A 118 -8.18 3.86 -23.60
CA ALA A 118 -6.87 4.53 -23.65
C ALA A 118 -6.20 4.64 -22.27
N MET A 119 -6.99 4.85 -21.21
CA MET A 119 -6.47 4.88 -19.84
C MET A 119 -6.06 3.49 -19.35
N ARG A 120 -6.84 2.45 -19.68
CA ARG A 120 -6.46 1.07 -19.36
C ARG A 120 -5.13 0.72 -20.04
N ASP A 121 -5.03 0.99 -21.34
CA ASP A 121 -3.88 0.60 -22.16
C ASP A 121 -2.61 1.35 -21.70
N ASP A 122 -2.74 2.63 -21.34
CA ASP A 122 -1.68 3.42 -20.74
C ASP A 122 -1.19 2.86 -19.40
N VAL A 123 -2.10 2.45 -18.50
CA VAL A 123 -1.71 1.85 -17.23
C VAL A 123 -1.10 0.47 -17.43
N GLU A 124 -1.64 -0.36 -18.31
CA GLU A 124 -1.08 -1.69 -18.64
C GLU A 124 0.35 -1.59 -19.19
N ALA A 125 0.64 -0.56 -20.00
CA ALA A 125 1.98 -0.34 -20.52
C ALA A 125 3.04 -0.06 -19.43
N HIS A 126 2.63 0.50 -18.28
CA HIS A 126 3.53 0.86 -17.19
C HIS A 126 3.40 -0.05 -15.95
N LEU A 127 2.28 -0.74 -15.82
CA LEU A 127 1.96 -1.70 -14.78
C LEU A 127 1.32 -2.94 -15.42
N PRO A 128 2.11 -3.82 -16.07
CA PRO A 128 1.59 -4.97 -16.79
C PRO A 128 0.79 -5.92 -15.91
N GLY A 129 -0.25 -6.52 -16.47
CA GLY A 129 -1.20 -7.39 -15.76
C GLY A 129 -2.31 -6.65 -15.03
N SER A 130 -2.44 -5.33 -15.22
CA SER A 130 -3.52 -4.53 -14.65
C SER A 130 -4.72 -4.37 -15.57
N ALA A 131 -4.57 -4.57 -16.88
CA ALA A 131 -5.69 -4.55 -17.81
C ALA A 131 -6.67 -5.70 -17.57
N THR A 132 -7.96 -5.39 -17.54
CA THR A 132 -9.03 -6.39 -17.43
C THR A 132 -10.30 -5.96 -18.16
N ARG A 133 -11.32 -6.83 -18.13
CA ARG A 133 -12.70 -6.51 -18.49
C ARG A 133 -13.57 -6.57 -17.23
N THR A 134 -14.41 -5.56 -17.05
CA THR A 134 -15.32 -5.50 -15.90
C THR A 134 -16.49 -6.47 -16.11
N VAL A 135 -17.33 -6.62 -15.07
CA VAL A 135 -18.58 -7.41 -15.17
C VAL A 135 -19.56 -6.88 -16.22
N LYS A 136 -19.39 -5.62 -16.66
CA LYS A 136 -20.18 -5.02 -17.76
C LYS A 136 -19.55 -5.23 -19.13
N GLY A 137 -18.42 -5.94 -19.21
CA GLY A 137 -17.66 -6.16 -20.44
C GLY A 137 -16.85 -4.94 -20.93
N THR A 138 -16.84 -3.84 -20.17
CA THR A 138 -16.09 -2.62 -20.48
C THR A 138 -14.61 -2.74 -20.10
N PRO A 139 -13.72 -1.91 -20.66
CA PRO A 139 -12.33 -1.85 -20.20
C PRO A 139 -12.26 -1.48 -18.72
N GLY A 140 -11.41 -2.18 -17.97
CA GLY A 140 -11.20 -1.93 -16.54
C GLY A 140 -9.76 -2.15 -16.10
N LEU A 141 -9.49 -1.81 -14.84
CA LEU A 141 -8.18 -1.96 -14.21
C LEU A 141 -8.23 -2.80 -12.94
N ASP A 142 -7.39 -3.82 -12.85
CA ASP A 142 -7.06 -4.49 -11.61
C ASP A 142 -5.67 -4.04 -11.13
N LEU A 143 -5.64 -3.00 -10.29
CA LEU A 143 -4.37 -2.49 -9.77
C LEU A 143 -3.67 -3.51 -8.87
N ARG A 144 -4.42 -4.33 -8.11
CA ARG A 144 -3.83 -5.37 -7.26
C ARG A 144 -3.10 -6.41 -8.10
N ALA A 145 -3.69 -6.86 -9.21
CA ALA A 145 -3.05 -7.80 -10.13
C ALA A 145 -1.73 -7.24 -10.72
N GLY A 146 -1.75 -5.99 -11.17
CA GLY A 146 -0.55 -5.32 -11.68
C GLY A 146 0.54 -5.14 -10.62
N LEU A 147 0.16 -4.67 -9.41
CA LEU A 147 1.09 -4.49 -8.30
C LEU A 147 1.67 -5.83 -7.81
N ARG A 148 0.86 -6.89 -7.74
CA ARG A 148 1.31 -8.25 -7.41
C ARG A 148 2.39 -8.71 -8.38
N ARG A 149 2.16 -8.56 -9.68
CA ARG A 149 3.16 -8.92 -10.70
C ARG A 149 4.43 -8.08 -10.56
N GLN A 150 4.29 -6.78 -10.31
CA GLN A 150 5.42 -5.88 -10.14
C GLN A 150 6.27 -6.26 -8.90
N LEU A 151 5.63 -6.52 -7.76
CA LEU A 151 6.31 -6.99 -6.53
C LEU A 151 7.10 -8.27 -6.79
N LEU A 152 6.45 -9.29 -7.38
CA LEU A 152 7.12 -10.56 -7.69
C LEU A 152 8.29 -10.37 -8.67
N SER A 153 8.18 -9.48 -9.65
CA SER A 153 9.26 -9.17 -10.59
C SER A 153 10.46 -8.47 -9.94
N LEU A 154 10.26 -7.81 -8.81
CA LEU A 154 11.31 -7.18 -8.00
C LEU A 154 11.99 -8.18 -7.05
N GLY A 155 11.54 -9.43 -7.01
CA GLY A 155 12.07 -10.47 -6.12
C GLY A 155 11.39 -10.56 -4.76
N VAL A 156 10.30 -9.82 -4.53
CA VAL A 156 9.50 -9.91 -3.29
C VAL A 156 9.02 -11.35 -3.08
N ALA A 157 9.32 -11.91 -1.91
CA ALA A 157 9.18 -13.34 -1.62
C ALA A 157 7.73 -13.84 -1.70
N ALA A 158 6.80 -13.06 -1.15
CA ALA A 158 5.40 -13.42 -1.07
C ALA A 158 4.50 -12.18 -1.11
N VAL A 159 3.34 -12.34 -1.74
CA VAL A 159 2.30 -11.31 -1.81
C VAL A 159 0.97 -11.90 -1.35
N ALA A 160 0.46 -11.45 -0.22
CA ALA A 160 -0.90 -11.71 0.24
C ALA A 160 -1.83 -10.58 -0.21
N GLU A 161 -3.12 -10.88 -0.36
CA GLU A 161 -4.12 -9.87 -0.72
C GLU A 161 -5.43 -10.10 0.03
N ASP A 162 -6.05 -9.01 0.46
CA ASP A 162 -7.45 -9.03 0.85
C ASP A 162 -8.32 -9.17 -0.41
N PRO A 163 -9.18 -10.18 -0.52
CA PRO A 163 -9.94 -10.41 -1.74
C PRO A 163 -11.08 -9.38 -1.93
N ARG A 164 -11.50 -8.68 -0.86
CA ARG A 164 -12.69 -7.82 -0.88
C ARG A 164 -12.53 -6.67 -1.86
N CYS A 165 -13.64 -6.34 -2.52
CA CYS A 165 -13.73 -5.19 -3.42
C CYS A 165 -14.41 -4.03 -2.70
N THR A 166 -13.73 -2.88 -2.61
CA THR A 166 -14.30 -1.69 -1.96
C THR A 166 -15.57 -1.19 -2.65
N ILE A 167 -15.68 -1.32 -3.98
CA ILE A 167 -16.87 -0.91 -4.75
C ILE A 167 -18.07 -1.82 -4.47
N GLU A 168 -17.85 -3.14 -4.39
CA GLU A 168 -18.90 -4.15 -4.23
C GLU A 168 -19.33 -4.29 -2.76
N ASP A 169 -18.39 -4.29 -1.83
CA ASP A 169 -18.65 -4.45 -0.41
C ASP A 169 -19.15 -3.14 0.22
N THR A 170 -20.42 -3.14 0.66
CA THR A 170 -21.08 -1.97 1.27
C THR A 170 -20.59 -1.66 2.68
N MET A 171 -19.86 -2.57 3.33
CA MET A 171 -19.25 -2.35 4.64
C MET A 171 -17.95 -1.55 4.56
N LEU A 172 -17.38 -1.39 3.36
CA LEU A 172 -16.14 -0.67 3.11
C LEU A 172 -16.42 0.70 2.49
N PHE A 173 -15.56 1.69 2.71
CA PHE A 173 -15.66 2.96 2.01
C PHE A 173 -15.19 2.83 0.55
N SER A 174 -15.90 3.48 -0.38
CA SER A 174 -15.54 3.53 -1.80
C SER A 174 -15.87 4.89 -2.40
N HIS A 175 -14.86 5.53 -2.98
CA HIS A 175 -15.00 6.81 -3.65
C HIS A 175 -15.86 6.69 -4.91
N ARG A 176 -15.64 5.62 -5.71
CA ARG A 176 -16.37 5.36 -6.96
C ARG A 176 -17.83 5.01 -6.72
N ARG A 177 -18.15 4.37 -5.59
CA ARG A 177 -19.55 4.06 -5.25
C ARG A 177 -20.30 5.30 -4.77
N SER A 178 -19.72 6.11 -3.90
CA SER A 178 -20.44 7.21 -3.25
C SER A 178 -19.53 8.32 -2.75
N ALA A 179 -18.94 9.13 -3.63
CA ALA A 179 -18.22 10.33 -3.22
C ALA A 179 -19.20 11.48 -2.86
N PRO A 180 -18.96 12.26 -1.78
CA PRO A 180 -17.91 12.09 -0.77
C PRO A 180 -18.20 10.95 0.23
N THR A 181 -17.14 10.34 0.76
CA THR A 181 -17.20 9.22 1.73
C THR A 181 -15.99 9.23 2.68
N GLY A 182 -16.00 8.35 3.68
CA GLY A 182 -14.88 8.11 4.59
C GLY A 182 -13.67 7.40 3.94
N ARG A 183 -12.71 6.96 4.74
CA ARG A 183 -11.52 6.23 4.29
C ARG A 183 -11.25 5.04 5.19
N LEU A 184 -10.74 3.98 4.60
CA LEU A 184 -10.12 2.86 5.30
C LEU A 184 -8.69 3.25 5.68
N ALA A 185 -8.21 2.78 6.82
CA ALA A 185 -6.80 2.88 7.20
C ALA A 185 -6.16 1.50 7.17
N SER A 186 -5.00 1.37 6.51
CA SER A 186 -4.13 0.19 6.64
C SER A 186 -2.85 0.61 7.33
N VAL A 187 -2.45 -0.18 8.34
CA VAL A 187 -1.38 0.18 9.28
C VAL A 187 -0.40 -0.98 9.40
N ILE A 188 0.91 -0.66 9.41
CA ILE A 188 1.99 -1.61 9.70
C ILE A 188 2.99 -0.96 10.67
N TRP A 189 3.57 -1.76 11.56
CA TRP A 189 4.62 -1.34 12.49
C TRP A 189 5.51 -2.54 12.84
N LEU A 190 6.68 -2.24 13.40
CA LEU A 190 7.52 -3.23 14.06
C LEU A 190 7.15 -3.29 15.54
N GLU A 191 6.92 -4.48 16.07
CA GLU A 191 6.75 -4.70 17.51
C GLU A 191 8.09 -4.92 18.20
N GLU A 192 8.18 -4.50 19.46
CA GLU A 192 9.29 -4.87 20.32
C GLU A 192 9.19 -6.36 20.59
N GLN A 193 10.20 -7.14 20.20
CA GLN A 193 10.23 -8.56 20.52
C GLN A 193 10.36 -8.68 22.04
N PRO A 194 9.46 -9.41 22.73
CA PRO A 194 9.61 -9.66 24.15
C PRO A 194 10.96 -10.36 24.37
N SER A 195 11.77 -9.85 25.30
CA SER A 195 13.06 -10.45 25.63
C SER A 195 12.86 -11.93 26.03
N GLU A 196 13.50 -12.86 25.33
CA GLU A 196 13.37 -14.31 25.60
C GLU A 196 13.94 -14.76 26.96
N HIS A 197 14.44 -13.85 27.81
CA HIS A 197 14.96 -14.15 29.13
C HIS A 197 14.39 -13.19 30.19
N PRO A 198 13.27 -13.53 30.87
CA PRO A 198 13.04 -12.97 32.20
C PRO A 198 14.14 -13.52 33.12
N GLU A 199 14.91 -12.62 33.75
CA GLU A 199 15.79 -12.96 34.88
C GLU A 199 15.03 -13.66 36.01
#